data_AF-A0A3N4JQX5-F1
#
_entry.id   AF-A0A3N4JQX5-F1
#
_cell.length_a   1.000
_cell.length_b   1.000
_cell.length_c   1.000
_cell.angle_alpha   90.00
_cell.angle_beta   90.00
_cell.angle_gamma   90.00
#
_symmetry.space_group_name_H-M   'P 1'
#
loop_
_entity.id
_entity.type
_entity.pdbx_description
1 polymer ?
#
loop_
_entity_poly.entity_id
_entity_poly.type
_entity_poly.pdbx_seq_one_letter_code
_entity_poly.pdbx_strand_id
1 'polypeptide(L)'
;HPTYVITALAPSETGAAVLRKKYPSIRTVLGDLDAITLLETESENADVVIHTKDCDHVAAAKALVAGMSRRPQGGLLLHTSGVAIIADEPNEGDCLNPRVWDDVADEKESFPDTHWHRPADKVMILESPEKVRTAVICPPTVFGRGRGVKKTGMGAEALHSGFKKAGAFQIGSGAPR
;
A
#
# COMPACT_ATOMS: atom_id res chain seq x y z
N HIS A 1 -14.37 15.36 4.32
CA HIS A 1 -14.56 16.80 4.59
C HIS A 1 -15.01 17.48 3.30
N PRO A 2 -16.05 18.33 3.30
CA PRO A 2 -16.67 18.82 2.07
C PRO A 2 -15.78 19.75 1.21
N THR A 3 -14.65 20.22 1.75
CA THR A 3 -13.74 21.13 1.06
C THR A 3 -12.55 20.47 0.37
N TYR A 4 -12.36 19.15 0.52
CA TYR A 4 -11.21 18.47 -0.08
C TYR A 4 -11.47 18.19 -1.56
N VAL A 5 -10.50 18.56 -2.39
CA VAL A 5 -10.45 18.15 -3.80
C VAL A 5 -9.74 16.80 -3.86
N ILE A 6 -10.46 15.75 -4.26
CA ILE A 6 -9.93 14.40 -4.32
C ILE A 6 -9.69 14.04 -5.78
N THR A 7 -8.44 13.70 -6.10
CA THR A 7 -8.08 13.10 -7.39
C THR A 7 -7.81 11.61 -7.20
N ALA A 8 -8.41 10.76 -8.02
CA ALA A 8 -8.21 9.32 -8.01
C ALA A 8 -7.62 8.81 -9.34
N LEU A 9 -6.52 8.08 -9.27
CA LEU A 9 -5.94 7.37 -10.41
C LEU A 9 -6.84 6.18 -10.78
N ALA A 10 -7.19 6.05 -12.05
CA ALA A 10 -8.00 4.96 -12.58
C ALA A 10 -7.32 4.35 -13.83
N PRO A 11 -7.09 3.03 -13.88
CA PRO A 11 -6.41 2.38 -15.00
C PRO A 11 -7.28 2.28 -16.26
N SER A 12 -8.57 2.56 -16.17
CA SER A 12 -9.48 2.52 -17.31
C SER A 12 -10.63 3.49 -17.14
N GLU A 13 -11.19 3.92 -18.26
CA GLU A 13 -12.36 4.80 -18.29
C GLU A 13 -13.58 4.15 -17.65
N THR A 14 -13.74 2.83 -17.81
CA THR A 14 -14.80 2.07 -17.11
C THR A 14 -14.66 2.20 -15.59
N GLY A 15 -13.45 2.03 -15.04
CA GLY A 15 -13.20 2.20 -13.61
C GLY A 15 -13.44 3.64 -13.15
N ALA A 16 -12.97 4.61 -13.94
CA ALA A 16 -13.15 6.03 -13.67
C ALA A 16 -14.64 6.44 -13.65
N ALA A 17 -15.42 5.97 -14.62
CA ALA A 17 -16.86 6.24 -14.71
C ALA A 17 -17.62 5.70 -13.49
N VAL A 18 -17.29 4.49 -13.01
CA VAL A 18 -17.90 3.93 -11.80
C VAL A 18 -17.56 4.76 -10.56
N LEU A 19 -16.32 5.23 -10.46
CA LEU A 19 -15.92 6.10 -9.35
C LEU A 19 -16.66 7.44 -9.39
N ARG A 20 -16.73 8.12 -10.54
CA ARG A 20 -17.46 9.40 -10.68
C ARG A 20 -18.97 9.24 -10.44
N LYS A 21 -19.58 8.13 -10.88
CA LYS A 21 -20.99 7.84 -10.59
C LYS A 21 -21.26 7.70 -9.10
N LYS A 22 -20.36 7.04 -8.36
CA LYS A 22 -20.51 6.80 -6.93
C LYS A 22 -20.11 7.99 -6.06
N TYR A 23 -19.11 8.76 -6.50
CA TYR A 23 -18.56 9.91 -5.81
C TYR A 23 -18.45 11.10 -6.77
N PRO A 24 -19.54 11.86 -7.00
CA PRO A 24 -19.57 12.90 -8.02
C PRO A 24 -18.57 14.05 -7.83
N SER A 25 -18.06 14.24 -6.61
CA SER A 25 -17.12 15.31 -6.27
C SER A 25 -15.65 14.96 -6.52
N ILE A 26 -15.33 13.72 -6.92
CA ILE A 26 -13.94 13.34 -7.18
C ILE A 26 -13.56 13.66 -8.63
N ARG A 27 -12.31 14.08 -8.83
CA ARG A 27 -11.65 14.07 -10.13
C ARG A 27 -11.04 12.69 -10.36
N THR A 28 -11.13 12.16 -11.57
CA THR A 28 -10.43 10.93 -11.95
C THR A 28 -9.38 11.24 -12.99
N VAL A 29 -8.22 10.63 -12.86
CA VAL A 29 -7.12 10.73 -13.83
C VAL A 29 -6.84 9.33 -14.38
N LEU A 30 -6.75 9.21 -15.70
CA LEU A 30 -6.52 7.92 -16.36
C LEU A 30 -5.02 7.60 -16.40
N GLY A 31 -4.66 6.42 -15.92
CA GLY A 31 -3.29 5.93 -15.91
C GLY A 31 -3.09 4.76 -14.93
N ASP A 32 -1.92 4.16 -14.99
CA ASP A 32 -1.49 3.11 -14.07
C ASP A 32 -0.24 3.54 -13.28
N LEU A 33 0.44 2.58 -12.66
CA LEU A 33 1.61 2.86 -11.82
C LEU A 33 2.89 3.05 -12.65
N ASP A 34 2.87 2.72 -13.94
CA ASP A 34 3.97 2.93 -14.88
C ASP A 34 3.87 4.29 -15.59
N ALA A 35 2.76 5.02 -15.42
CA ALA A 35 2.58 6.37 -15.92
C ALA A 35 3.40 7.40 -15.09
N ILE A 36 4.74 7.27 -15.09
CA ILE A 36 5.66 8.01 -14.21
C ILE A 36 5.44 9.54 -14.27
N THR A 37 5.45 10.13 -15.47
CA THR A 37 5.25 11.58 -15.64
C THR A 37 3.90 12.06 -15.10
N LEU A 38 2.86 11.23 -15.22
CA LEU A 38 1.53 11.52 -14.68
C LEU A 38 1.55 11.50 -13.15
N LEU A 39 2.13 10.46 -12.55
CA LEU A 39 2.25 10.34 -11.09
C LEU A 39 3.03 11.50 -10.50
N GLU A 40 4.15 11.87 -11.12
CA GLU A 40 4.94 13.03 -10.72
C GLU A 40 4.14 14.33 -10.81
N THR A 41 3.42 14.56 -11.91
CA THR A 41 2.63 15.78 -12.10
C THR A 41 1.47 15.86 -11.10
N GLU A 42 0.76 14.76 -10.88
CA GLU A 42 -0.38 14.72 -9.96
C GLU A 42 0.06 14.85 -8.49
N SER A 43 1.18 14.25 -8.12
CA SER A 43 1.75 14.38 -6.78
C SER A 43 2.32 15.77 -6.53
N GLU A 44 2.98 16.38 -7.50
CA GLU A 44 3.41 17.78 -7.42
C GLU A 44 2.24 18.75 -7.22
N ASN A 45 1.03 18.40 -7.64
CA ASN A 45 -0.16 19.25 -7.48
C ASN A 45 -1.00 18.93 -6.22
N ALA A 46 -0.63 17.92 -5.42
CA ALA A 46 -1.39 17.50 -4.25
C ALA A 46 -0.73 17.91 -2.92
N ASP A 47 -1.52 18.37 -1.94
CA ASP A 47 -1.04 18.58 -0.57
C ASP A 47 -0.80 17.27 0.17
N VAL A 48 -1.59 16.25 -0.16
CA VAL A 48 -1.53 14.90 0.40
C VAL A 48 -1.65 13.87 -0.72
N VAL A 49 -0.70 12.94 -0.77
CA VAL A 49 -0.73 11.78 -1.65
C VAL A 49 -0.95 10.52 -0.82
N ILE A 50 -1.88 9.68 -1.24
CA ILE A 50 -2.18 8.41 -0.59
C ILE A 50 -1.93 7.28 -1.59
N HIS A 51 -0.86 6.51 -1.38
CA HIS A 51 -0.47 5.40 -2.25
C HIS A 51 -0.92 4.08 -1.64
N THR A 52 -2.00 3.49 -2.20
CA THR A 52 -2.65 2.28 -1.68
C THR A 52 -2.90 1.19 -2.74
N LYS A 53 -2.34 1.33 -3.95
CA LYS A 53 -2.65 0.42 -5.07
C LYS A 53 -1.79 -0.84 -5.04
N ASP A 54 -0.49 -0.66 -4.98
CA ASP A 54 0.54 -1.70 -4.94
C ASP A 54 1.73 -1.12 -4.20
N CYS A 55 2.06 -1.67 -3.03
CA CYS A 55 3.15 -1.16 -2.22
C CYS A 55 4.52 -1.53 -2.77
N ASP A 56 4.63 -2.58 -3.58
CA ASP A 56 5.90 -3.09 -4.08
C ASP A 56 6.34 -2.40 -5.39
N HIS A 57 5.54 -1.45 -5.89
CA HIS A 57 5.80 -0.75 -7.14
C HIS A 57 6.84 0.39 -6.98
N VAL A 58 8.12 0.02 -6.92
CA VAL A 58 9.26 0.93 -6.67
C VAL A 58 9.26 2.14 -7.62
N ALA A 59 8.98 1.94 -8.91
CA ALA A 59 8.97 3.05 -9.88
C ALA A 59 7.88 4.09 -9.56
N ALA A 60 6.74 3.67 -9.02
CA ALA A 60 5.67 4.57 -8.62
C ALA A 60 6.05 5.30 -7.33
N ALA A 61 6.65 4.60 -6.36
CA ALA A 61 7.17 5.22 -5.15
C ALA A 61 8.13 6.38 -5.48
N LYS A 62 9.09 6.14 -6.39
CA LYS A 62 10.03 7.16 -6.87
C LYS A 62 9.34 8.33 -7.54
N ALA A 63 8.37 8.06 -8.42
CA ALA A 63 7.60 9.10 -9.11
C ALA A 63 6.83 9.99 -8.13
N LEU A 64 6.19 9.40 -7.12
CA LEU A 64 5.44 10.13 -6.11
C LEU A 64 6.36 10.99 -5.23
N VAL A 65 7.50 10.44 -4.78
CA VAL A 65 8.52 11.20 -4.04
C VAL A 65 9.06 12.35 -4.90
N ALA A 66 9.36 12.11 -6.18
CA ALA A 66 9.88 13.13 -7.08
C ALA A 66 8.91 14.29 -7.28
N GLY A 67 7.63 14.02 -7.55
CA GLY A 67 6.62 15.06 -7.70
C GLY A 67 6.37 15.84 -6.40
N MET A 68 6.23 15.15 -5.27
CA MET A 68 6.10 15.80 -3.95
C MET A 68 7.32 16.67 -3.62
N SER A 69 8.52 16.25 -4.02
CA SER A 69 9.76 17.00 -3.80
C SER A 69 9.82 18.32 -4.57
N ARG A 70 9.08 18.45 -5.67
CA ARG A 70 9.00 19.70 -6.44
C ARG A 70 8.07 20.72 -5.80
N ARG A 71 7.17 20.33 -4.90
CA ARG A 71 6.33 21.27 -4.14
C ARG A 71 7.18 22.16 -3.25
N PRO A 72 7.13 23.50 -3.37
CA PRO A 72 7.87 24.40 -2.49
C PRO A 72 7.49 24.22 -1.03
N GLN A 73 6.18 24.04 -0.76
CA GLN A 73 5.61 23.90 0.58
C GLN A 73 5.75 22.48 1.15
N GLY A 74 6.28 21.55 0.35
CA GLY A 74 6.26 20.13 0.66
C GLY A 74 4.85 19.54 0.66
N GLY A 75 4.63 18.51 1.48
CA GLY A 75 3.34 17.85 1.61
C GLY A 75 3.40 16.58 2.44
N LEU A 76 2.32 15.80 2.42
CA LEU A 76 2.20 14.54 3.14
C LEU A 76 2.10 13.37 2.16
N LEU A 77 2.96 12.37 2.29
CA LEU A 77 2.96 11.14 1.50
C LEU A 77 2.65 9.95 2.40
N LEU A 78 1.45 9.39 2.25
CA LEU A 78 0.99 8.22 2.98
C LEU A 78 1.15 6.99 2.09
N HIS A 79 2.01 6.06 2.47
CA HIS A 79 2.24 4.81 1.76
C HIS A 79 1.64 3.65 2.54
N THR A 80 0.69 2.93 1.95
CA THR A 80 0.15 1.71 2.57
C THR A 80 0.96 0.52 2.09
N SER A 81 1.93 0.11 2.92
CA SER A 81 2.77 -1.08 2.80
C SER A 81 2.02 -2.32 3.33
N GLY A 82 2.70 -3.20 4.05
CA GLY A 82 2.13 -4.38 4.69
C GLY A 82 2.98 -4.91 5.84
N VAL A 83 2.34 -5.62 6.78
CA VAL A 83 3.05 -6.27 7.89
C VAL A 83 4.06 -7.34 7.44
N ALA A 84 4.05 -7.75 6.16
CA ALA A 84 5.00 -8.73 5.65
C ALA A 84 6.46 -8.22 5.62
N ILE A 85 6.69 -6.92 5.82
CA ILE A 85 8.04 -6.35 6.07
C ILE A 85 8.74 -7.01 7.26
N ILE A 86 7.97 -7.49 8.25
CA ILE A 86 8.46 -8.18 9.45
C ILE A 86 8.12 -9.68 9.43
N ALA A 87 7.68 -10.22 8.30
CA ALA A 87 7.39 -11.65 8.20
C ALA A 87 8.68 -12.47 8.31
N ASP A 88 8.61 -13.56 9.06
CA ASP A 88 9.68 -14.55 9.09
C ASP A 88 9.78 -15.25 7.73
N GLU A 89 11.01 -15.57 7.32
CA GLU A 89 11.20 -16.52 6.23
C GLU A 89 10.64 -17.88 6.67
N PRO A 90 9.93 -18.61 5.78
CA PRO A 90 9.47 -19.96 6.09
C PRO A 90 10.67 -20.84 6.45
N ASN A 91 10.79 -21.21 7.73
CA ASN A 91 11.79 -22.16 8.18
C ASN A 91 11.18 -23.57 8.20
N GLU A 92 12.03 -24.59 8.11
CA GLU A 92 11.59 -25.98 8.26
C GLU A 92 11.27 -26.24 9.74
N GLY A 93 10.01 -25.98 10.15
CA GLY A 93 9.51 -26.29 11.49
C GLY A 93 8.33 -25.42 11.91
N ASP A 94 7.45 -25.94 12.78
CA ASP A 94 6.34 -25.18 13.38
C ASP A 94 6.80 -24.32 14.57
N CYS A 95 7.87 -23.55 14.37
CA CYS A 95 8.45 -22.72 15.42
C CYS A 95 7.85 -21.31 15.35
N LEU A 96 6.95 -21.00 16.29
CA LEU A 96 6.49 -19.62 16.48
C LEU A 96 7.68 -18.72 16.84
N ASN A 97 7.90 -17.65 16.07
CA ASN A 97 8.78 -16.57 16.50
C ASN A 97 8.12 -15.82 17.68
N PRO A 98 8.72 -15.79 18.88
CA PRO A 98 8.13 -15.13 20.03
C PRO A 98 8.29 -13.59 19.98
N ARG A 99 9.01 -13.04 18.99
CA ARG A 99 9.21 -11.60 18.84
C ARG A 99 7.87 -10.90 18.61
N VAL A 100 7.54 -10.00 19.53
CA VAL A 100 6.44 -9.05 19.38
C VAL A 100 7.02 -7.73 18.89
N TRP A 101 6.42 -7.16 17.85
CA TRP A 101 6.83 -5.89 17.27
C TRP A 101 5.90 -4.77 17.77
N ASP A 102 6.49 -3.61 18.04
CA ASP A 102 5.83 -2.41 18.53
C ASP A 102 6.20 -1.21 17.63
N ASP A 103 5.20 -0.49 17.13
CA ASP A 103 5.38 0.59 16.16
C ASP A 103 6.00 1.87 16.74
N VAL A 104 6.20 1.94 18.05
CA VAL A 104 6.90 3.02 18.74
C VAL A 104 8.28 2.57 19.20
N ALA A 105 8.38 1.42 19.85
CA ALA A 105 9.66 0.92 20.36
C ALA A 105 10.61 0.48 19.24
N ASP A 106 10.07 -0.08 18.15
CA ASP A 106 10.83 -0.59 17.01
C ASP A 106 10.87 0.39 15.82
N GLU A 107 10.43 1.64 15.97
CA GLU A 107 10.35 2.64 14.87
C GLU A 107 11.67 2.79 14.09
N LYS A 108 12.80 2.65 14.78
CA LYS A 108 14.15 2.84 14.21
C LYS A 108 14.76 1.56 13.63
N GLU A 109 14.06 0.44 13.72
CA GLU A 109 14.54 -0.81 13.15
C GLU A 109 14.64 -0.71 11.62
N SER A 110 15.71 -1.28 11.08
CA SER A 110 15.95 -1.31 9.65
C SER A 110 16.00 -2.75 9.16
N PHE A 111 15.34 -3.00 8.04
CA PHE A 111 15.24 -4.33 7.44
C PHE A 111 16.18 -4.48 6.23
N PRO A 112 16.71 -5.69 5.99
CA PRO A 112 17.41 -6.04 4.76
C PRO A 112 16.57 -5.74 3.51
N ASP A 113 17.22 -5.33 2.43
CA ASP A 113 16.57 -5.04 1.14
C ASP A 113 15.81 -6.23 0.52
N THR A 114 16.09 -7.44 0.99
CA THR A 114 15.42 -8.68 0.58
C THR A 114 14.06 -8.88 1.25
N HIS A 115 13.75 -8.14 2.31
CA HIS A 115 12.43 -8.21 2.95
C HIS A 115 11.35 -7.70 1.99
N TRP A 116 10.16 -8.29 2.09
CA TRP A 116 8.97 -7.82 1.38
C TRP A 116 8.73 -6.33 1.63
N HIS A 117 8.29 -5.60 0.61
CA HIS A 117 7.99 -4.16 0.66
C HIS A 117 9.19 -3.23 0.87
N ARG A 118 10.31 -3.71 1.45
CA ARG A 118 11.48 -2.90 1.76
C ARG A 118 11.99 -2.06 0.58
N PRO A 119 12.07 -2.59 -0.66
CA PRO A 119 12.56 -1.80 -1.80
C PRO A 119 11.77 -0.52 -2.08
N ALA A 120 10.45 -0.52 -1.84
CA ALA A 120 9.60 0.65 -2.05
C ALA A 120 9.46 1.49 -0.77
N ASP A 121 9.35 0.86 0.40
CA ASP A 121 9.27 1.56 1.69
C ASP A 121 10.48 2.46 1.92
N LYS A 122 11.69 1.96 1.59
CA LYS A 122 12.91 2.76 1.75
C LYS A 122 12.95 3.97 0.83
N VAL A 123 12.33 3.92 -0.34
CA VAL A 123 12.21 5.10 -1.22
C VAL A 123 11.38 6.17 -0.52
N MET A 124 10.23 5.79 0.04
CA MET A 124 9.36 6.71 0.76
C MET A 124 10.05 7.35 1.96
N ILE A 125 10.83 6.58 2.72
CA ILE A 125 11.45 7.03 3.97
C ILE A 125 12.76 7.80 3.71
N LEU A 126 13.64 7.29 2.85
CA LEU A 126 15.02 7.76 2.72
C LEU A 126 15.22 8.75 1.56
N GLU A 127 14.39 8.68 0.51
CA GLU A 127 14.52 9.56 -0.66
C GLU A 127 13.63 10.80 -0.56
N SER A 128 12.68 10.84 0.40
CA SER A 128 11.84 12.02 0.64
C SER A 128 12.62 13.13 1.34
N PRO A 129 12.62 14.37 0.81
CA PRO A 129 13.25 15.51 1.50
C PRO A 129 12.44 15.89 2.74
N GLU A 130 13.06 16.58 3.70
CA GLU A 130 12.46 16.96 5.00
C GLU A 130 11.08 17.66 4.89
N LYS A 131 10.87 18.46 3.84
CA LYS A 131 9.59 19.14 3.59
C LYS A 131 8.45 18.17 3.18
N VAL A 132 8.77 16.97 2.70
CA VAL A 132 7.81 15.92 2.38
C VAL A 132 7.74 14.98 3.57
N ARG A 133 6.71 15.18 4.40
CA ARG A 133 6.46 14.29 5.54
C ARG A 133 5.91 12.97 5.02
N THR A 134 6.44 11.86 5.50
CA THR A 134 6.01 10.53 5.07
C THR A 134 5.47 9.72 6.23
N ALA A 135 4.58 8.80 5.92
CA ALA A 135 4.20 7.73 6.84
C ALA A 135 4.02 6.43 6.05
N VAL A 136 4.72 5.38 6.49
CA VAL A 136 4.55 4.03 5.98
C VAL A 136 3.61 3.30 6.93
N ILE A 137 2.49 2.82 6.39
CA ILE A 137 1.45 2.14 7.14
C ILE A 137 1.54 0.66 6.79
N CYS A 138 1.84 -0.19 7.76
CA CYS A 138 2.02 -1.64 7.58
C CYS A 138 0.81 -2.40 8.15
N PRO A 139 -0.35 -2.43 7.46
CA PRO A 139 -1.52 -3.13 7.96
C PRO A 139 -1.26 -4.65 8.05
N PRO A 140 -1.88 -5.34 9.03
CA PRO A 140 -1.97 -6.79 9.01
C PRO A 140 -2.88 -7.26 7.87
N THR A 141 -3.13 -8.57 7.78
CA THR A 141 -4.09 -9.10 6.81
C THR A 141 -5.46 -8.44 6.98
N VAL A 142 -5.86 -7.63 6.00
CA VAL A 142 -7.12 -6.88 6.02
C VAL A 142 -8.28 -7.81 5.65
N PHE A 143 -9.17 -8.06 6.61
CA PHE A 143 -10.39 -8.84 6.42
C PHE A 143 -11.64 -7.97 6.43
N GLY A 144 -12.61 -8.31 5.58
CA GLY A 144 -13.94 -7.72 5.58
C GLY A 144 -14.43 -7.24 4.23
N ARG A 145 -15.68 -6.74 4.21
CA ARG A 145 -16.33 -6.19 3.01
C ARG A 145 -16.05 -4.69 2.91
N GLY A 146 -15.43 -4.28 1.82
CA GLY A 146 -15.12 -2.88 1.53
C GLY A 146 -16.37 -2.02 1.31
N ARG A 147 -16.29 -0.75 1.69
CA ARG A 147 -17.36 0.24 1.42
C ARG A 147 -17.25 0.86 0.01
N GLY A 148 -16.09 0.73 -0.63
CA GLY A 148 -15.75 1.27 -1.95
C GLY A 148 -16.52 0.66 -3.13
N VAL A 149 -16.02 0.95 -4.34
CA VAL A 149 -16.53 0.36 -5.60
C VAL A 149 -16.29 -1.15 -5.59
N LYS A 150 -15.05 -1.58 -5.33
CA LYS A 150 -14.72 -2.97 -5.05
C LYS A 150 -15.10 -3.30 -3.61
N LYS A 151 -15.81 -4.42 -3.43
CA LYS A 151 -16.35 -4.87 -2.13
C LYS A 151 -15.47 -5.92 -1.46
N THR A 152 -14.57 -6.54 -2.19
CA THR A 152 -13.72 -7.63 -1.72
C THR A 152 -12.25 -7.31 -1.95
N GLY A 153 -11.40 -7.68 -0.99
CA GLY A 153 -9.95 -7.65 -1.14
C GLY A 153 -9.44 -8.89 -1.89
N MET A 154 -8.22 -8.81 -2.41
CA MET A 154 -7.64 -9.93 -3.16
C MET A 154 -7.33 -11.14 -2.26
N GLY A 155 -6.69 -10.91 -1.10
CA GLY A 155 -6.19 -11.98 -0.23
C GLY A 155 -7.28 -12.89 0.34
N ALA A 156 -8.26 -12.33 1.06
CA ALA A 156 -9.30 -13.13 1.72
C ALA A 156 -10.19 -13.91 0.74
N GLU A 157 -10.52 -13.32 -0.42
CA GLU A 157 -11.34 -13.98 -1.44
C GLU A 157 -10.55 -15.05 -2.18
N ALA A 158 -9.27 -14.80 -2.50
CA ALA A 158 -8.39 -15.81 -3.07
C ALA A 158 -8.23 -17.00 -2.13
N LEU A 159 -7.96 -16.77 -0.85
CA LEU A 159 -7.89 -17.84 0.16
C LEU A 159 -9.19 -18.64 0.24
N HIS A 160 -10.34 -17.95 0.38
CA HIS A 160 -11.65 -18.61 0.45
C HIS A 160 -11.95 -19.47 -0.78
N SER A 161 -11.70 -18.94 -1.98
CA SER A 161 -11.91 -19.67 -3.23
C SER A 161 -10.93 -20.84 -3.40
N GLY A 162 -9.68 -20.67 -2.94
CA GLY A 162 -8.65 -21.70 -2.91
C GLY A 162 -9.05 -22.86 -2.00
N PHE A 163 -9.43 -22.57 -0.76
CA PHE A 163 -9.90 -23.59 0.20
C PHE A 163 -11.12 -24.36 -0.31
N LYS A 164 -12.08 -23.66 -0.96
CA LYS A 164 -13.24 -24.32 -1.56
C LYS A 164 -12.87 -25.32 -2.67
N LYS A 165 -11.82 -25.04 -3.43
CA LYS A 165 -11.37 -25.89 -4.55
C LYS A 165 -10.47 -27.03 -4.07
N ALA A 166 -9.52 -26.72 -3.18
CA ALA A 166 -8.49 -27.65 -2.74
C ALA A 166 -8.95 -28.58 -1.61
N GLY A 167 -10.04 -28.23 -0.90
CA GLY A 167 -10.40 -28.88 0.35
C GLY A 167 -9.55 -28.36 1.51
N ALA A 168 -9.85 -28.83 2.72
CA ALA A 168 -9.02 -28.53 3.88
C ALA A 168 -7.69 -29.30 3.75
N PHE A 169 -6.58 -28.60 3.93
CA PHE A 169 -5.25 -29.19 4.01
C PHE A 169 -4.50 -28.55 5.18
N GLN A 170 -3.50 -29.27 5.69
CA GLN A 170 -2.69 -28.86 6.82
C GLN A 170 -1.26 -28.63 6.32
N ILE A 171 -0.67 -27.52 6.73
CA ILE A 171 0.77 -27.28 6.57
C ILE A 171 1.40 -27.52 7.96
N GLY A 172 2.49 -28.30 8.01
CA GLY A 172 3.16 -28.65 9.26
C GLY A 172 2.30 -29.54 10.18
N SER A 173 2.57 -29.50 11.48
CA SER A 173 1.86 -30.28 12.51
C SER A 173 0.43 -29.83 12.77
N GLY A 174 0.03 -28.65 12.25
CA GLY A 174 -1.34 -28.12 12.40
C GLY A 174 -1.78 -28.00 13.86
N ALA A 175 -0.84 -27.98 14.80
CA ALA A 175 -1.15 -28.04 16.22
C ALA A 175 -1.89 -26.76 16.63
N PRO A 176 -3.08 -26.86 17.24
CA PRO A 176 -3.69 -25.73 17.92
C PRO A 176 -2.81 -25.33 19.10
N ARG A 177 -2.67 -24.01 19.33
CA ARG A 177 -2.04 -23.45 20.53
C ARG A 177 -2.75 -23.92 21.80
#